data_AF-A0A976KTE7-F1
#
_entry.id   AF-A0A976KTE7-F1
#
_cell.length_a   1.000
_cell.length_b   1.000
_cell.length_c   1.000
_cell.angle_alpha   90.00
_cell.angle_beta   90.00
_cell.angle_gamma   90.00
#
_symmetry.space_group_name_H-M   'P 1'
#
loop_
_entity.id
_entity.type
_entity.pdbx_description
1 polymer ?
#
loop_
_entity_poly.entity_id
_entity_poly.type
_entity_poly.pdbx_seq_one_letter_code
_entity_poly.pdbx_strand_id
1 'polypeptide(L)'
;MMSVRLAPASLTRIPATPACGHRHGLRLLSLTLGGLLLAASCRRGGATEATPPAAAMGSWPDWQSLTPLVSITEHHVAAPTQSALTTARDQLAQGQIVAADRSLAAHGDGADRQWIAIARADLAALHFTRCIRGVAWRLENVGNDGALPVRTTDFSPETKLGPHDVSVEAMLTDLDAIITTTEGIIAVQARIARARVAAFVSQCPPNDDVAEMAAETMRSDLATLVAQDQLTPDLAYLWAGVQMHEFSGSAARPFLLRAREGGFDTPAVDYTLAAIAFERRELARADELAQAASQRFAELGDHEQWAQAVFLRGEVAMARNAPQDARRHYTAALAKFPQHAPSLLGITALTASTSGAHAASEYLHQALTSRLPPGELDDRALEQVMRRIEELAVLTERELDLSEICRSALLIDIERHEDPAVRGVLYYYAATLDVRLGDHVQARGHAVLARDELELSGRQTPIDIQRFLAHLDGE
;
A
#
# COMPACT_ATOMS: atom_id res chain seq x y z
N MET A 1 0.84 4.94 -12.19
CA MET A 1 1.10 3.85 -11.22
C MET A 1 1.22 4.48 -9.85
N MET A 2 0.22 4.32 -8.99
CA MET A 2 0.34 4.68 -7.57
C MET A 2 0.78 3.40 -6.85
N SER A 3 2.03 3.36 -6.40
CA SER A 3 2.44 2.42 -5.35
C SER A 3 1.48 2.61 -4.19
N VAL A 4 0.88 1.51 -3.71
CA VAL A 4 0.19 1.48 -2.43
C VAL A 4 1.25 1.80 -1.37
N ARG A 5 1.44 3.09 -1.09
CA ARG A 5 2.22 3.57 0.05
C ARG A 5 1.40 3.22 1.29
N LEU A 6 1.77 2.15 1.96
CA LEU A 6 1.52 2.04 3.39
C LEU A 6 2.18 3.28 4.02
N ALA A 7 1.36 4.13 4.64
CA ALA A 7 1.82 5.37 5.24
C ALA A 7 2.96 5.08 6.23
N PRO A 8 4.05 5.88 6.25
CA PRO A 8 4.99 5.84 7.34
C PRO A 8 4.26 6.36 8.59
N ALA A 9 4.09 5.48 9.57
CA ALA A 9 3.61 5.87 10.89
C ALA A 9 4.54 6.97 11.43
N SER A 10 3.96 8.12 11.70
CA SER A 10 4.62 9.22 12.42
C SER A 10 5.02 8.71 13.81
N LEU A 11 6.31 8.44 14.01
CA LEU A 11 6.88 8.07 15.29
C LEU A 11 6.85 9.28 16.23
N THR A 12 5.79 9.39 17.02
CA THR A 12 5.87 10.09 18.31
C THR A 12 5.32 9.19 19.41
N ARG A 13 6.16 8.99 20.44
CA ARG A 13 5.95 8.34 21.75
C ARG A 13 6.40 6.88 21.89
N ILE A 14 7.62 6.74 22.40
CA ILE A 14 8.05 5.64 23.27
C ILE A 14 7.88 6.10 24.73
N PRO A 15 7.53 5.19 25.65
CA PRO A 15 8.30 5.13 26.89
C PRO A 15 8.91 3.74 27.11
N ALA A 16 10.09 3.76 27.70
CA ALA A 16 11.08 2.69 27.78
C ALA A 16 10.87 1.67 28.92
N THR A 17 11.76 0.66 28.88
CA THR A 17 12.30 -0.24 29.94
C THR A 17 11.84 -1.72 29.93
N PRO A 18 12.66 -2.66 30.45
CA PRO A 18 14.07 -2.90 30.11
C PRO A 18 14.39 -4.39 29.80
N ALA A 19 15.61 -4.60 29.28
CA ALA A 19 16.21 -5.84 28.78
C ALA A 19 16.48 -6.94 29.83
N CYS A 20 16.53 -8.19 29.34
CA CYS A 20 17.49 -9.20 29.82
C CYS A 20 17.76 -10.22 28.71
N GLY A 21 19.00 -10.27 28.21
CA GLY A 21 19.42 -11.11 27.08
C GLY A 21 20.09 -12.42 27.48
N HIS A 22 20.24 -13.34 26.51
CA HIS A 22 21.43 -14.16 26.24
C HIS A 22 21.33 -14.84 24.87
N ARG A 23 22.50 -15.02 24.24
CA ARG A 23 22.78 -15.19 22.80
C ARG A 23 22.69 -16.64 22.28
N HIS A 24 22.08 -16.79 21.10
CA HIS A 24 22.61 -17.40 19.85
C HIS A 24 21.57 -18.24 19.08
N GLY A 25 21.38 -17.89 17.80
CA GLY A 25 21.01 -18.85 16.75
C GLY A 25 19.62 -18.70 16.16
N LEU A 26 19.58 -18.25 14.90
CA LEU A 26 18.51 -18.40 13.92
C LEU A 26 17.63 -19.67 14.16
N ARG A 27 16.35 -19.51 14.54
CA ARG A 27 15.17 -20.29 14.12
C ARG A 27 13.89 -19.89 14.89
N LEU A 28 12.88 -19.49 14.12
CA LEU A 28 11.45 -19.81 14.23
C LEU A 28 10.85 -20.44 15.51
N LEU A 29 9.78 -19.76 15.98
CA LEU A 29 8.45 -20.27 16.38
C LEU A 29 8.30 -21.17 17.62
N SER A 30 7.60 -20.66 18.64
CA SER A 30 6.62 -21.37 19.50
C SER A 30 5.93 -20.34 20.40
N LEU A 31 4.64 -20.00 20.26
CA LEU A 31 3.44 -20.74 20.68
C LEU A 31 3.53 -21.32 22.10
N THR A 32 2.77 -20.73 23.02
CA THR A 32 2.17 -21.48 24.15
C THR A 32 0.66 -21.45 23.99
N LEU A 33 0.11 -22.65 23.77
CA LEU A 33 -1.30 -23.00 23.82
C LEU A 33 -1.62 -23.40 25.26
N GLY A 34 -2.66 -22.82 25.86
CA GLY A 34 -3.29 -23.30 27.08
C GLY A 34 -4.79 -23.36 26.83
N GLY A 35 -5.30 -24.56 26.53
CA GLY A 35 -6.70 -24.77 26.18
C GLY A 35 -7.65 -24.70 27.36
N LEU A 36 -8.90 -24.34 27.07
CA LEU A 36 -10.07 -24.82 27.79
C LEU A 36 -11.25 -24.94 26.82
N LEU A 37 -11.61 -26.20 26.59
CA LEU A 37 -12.85 -26.65 25.96
C LEU A 37 -14.04 -26.19 26.80
N LEU A 38 -15.02 -25.52 26.20
CA LEU A 38 -16.43 -25.71 26.55
C LEU A 38 -17.27 -25.62 25.27
N ALA A 39 -17.76 -26.78 24.85
CA ALA A 39 -18.89 -26.91 23.95
C ALA A 39 -20.17 -26.47 24.68
N ALA A 40 -20.95 -25.59 24.07
CA ALA A 40 -22.37 -25.46 24.36
C ALA A 40 -23.11 -25.25 23.04
N SER A 41 -23.61 -26.35 22.49
CA SER A 41 -24.64 -26.33 21.47
C SER A 41 -25.98 -26.09 22.16
N CYS A 42 -26.72 -25.04 21.77
CA CYS A 42 -28.17 -24.98 21.92
C CYS A 42 -28.77 -24.21 20.74
N ARG A 43 -29.74 -24.86 20.09
CA ARG A 43 -30.36 -24.51 18.81
C ARG A 43 -31.81 -24.10 19.09
N ARG A 44 -32.31 -23.15 18.27
CA ARG A 44 -33.69 -22.86 17.83
C ARG A 44 -34.35 -21.58 18.38
N GLY A 45 -34.75 -20.74 17.43
CA GLY A 45 -36.16 -20.38 17.28
C GLY A 45 -36.44 -18.90 17.08
N GLY A 46 -36.44 -18.44 15.83
CA GLY A 46 -37.01 -17.17 15.42
C GLY A 46 -36.92 -17.04 13.91
N ALA A 47 -38.00 -17.37 13.20
CA ALA A 47 -38.10 -17.17 11.76
C ALA A 47 -38.14 -15.67 11.47
N THR A 48 -37.00 -15.09 11.15
CA THR A 48 -36.92 -13.87 10.35
C THR A 48 -36.90 -14.28 8.88
N GLU A 49 -37.70 -13.59 8.06
CA GLU A 49 -37.75 -13.76 6.61
C GLU A 49 -36.36 -14.03 6.05
N ALA A 50 -36.25 -15.11 5.28
CA ALA A 50 -35.03 -15.44 4.58
C ALA A 50 -34.66 -14.25 3.69
N THR A 51 -33.60 -13.54 4.08
CA THR A 51 -32.87 -12.65 3.19
C THR A 51 -32.63 -13.43 1.89
N PRO A 52 -32.97 -12.87 0.71
CA PRO A 52 -32.70 -13.56 -0.55
C PRO A 52 -31.22 -13.96 -0.57
N PRO A 53 -30.89 -15.15 -1.13
CA PRO A 53 -29.51 -15.59 -1.23
C PRO A 53 -28.70 -14.45 -1.84
N ALA A 54 -27.57 -14.12 -1.20
CA ALA A 54 -26.64 -13.10 -1.65
C ALA A 54 -26.54 -13.19 -3.17
N ALA A 55 -27.03 -12.17 -3.88
CA ALA A 55 -26.82 -12.07 -5.30
C ALA A 55 -25.32 -12.27 -5.50
N ALA A 56 -24.92 -13.23 -6.34
CA ALA A 56 -23.53 -13.35 -6.74
C ALA A 56 -23.12 -11.94 -7.16
N MET A 57 -22.23 -11.30 -6.39
CA MET A 57 -21.94 -9.88 -6.45
C MET A 57 -21.18 -9.52 -7.74
N GLY A 58 -21.46 -10.17 -8.86
CA GLY A 58 -20.75 -10.07 -10.13
C GLY A 58 -19.33 -10.60 -10.08
N SER A 59 -18.77 -10.87 -11.26
CA SER A 59 -17.31 -10.90 -11.40
C SER A 59 -16.78 -9.46 -11.49
N TRP A 60 -15.49 -9.27 -11.22
CA TRP A 60 -14.85 -7.97 -11.38
C TRP A 60 -14.95 -7.41 -12.81
N PRO A 61 -14.72 -8.20 -13.88
CA PRO A 61 -14.97 -7.74 -15.25
C PRO A 61 -16.40 -7.23 -15.49
N ASP A 62 -17.41 -7.86 -14.88
CA ASP A 62 -18.80 -7.42 -15.01
C ASP A 62 -19.01 -6.03 -14.39
N TRP A 63 -18.38 -5.77 -13.23
CA TRP A 63 -18.44 -4.46 -12.58
C TRP A 63 -17.82 -3.35 -13.40
N GLN A 64 -16.75 -3.63 -14.15
CA GLN A 64 -16.13 -2.63 -15.02
C GLN A 64 -17.10 -2.09 -16.10
N SER A 65 -18.14 -2.85 -16.44
CA SER A 65 -19.21 -2.43 -17.35
C SER A 65 -20.53 -2.09 -16.64
N LEU A 66 -20.59 -2.07 -15.30
CA LEU A 66 -21.81 -1.93 -14.50
C LEU A 66 -22.85 -3.04 -14.70
N THR A 67 -22.49 -4.17 -15.31
CA THR A 67 -23.42 -5.26 -15.61
C THR A 67 -24.21 -5.76 -14.39
N PRO A 68 -23.61 -5.97 -13.20
CA PRO A 68 -24.35 -6.39 -12.01
C PRO A 68 -25.40 -5.37 -11.59
N LEU A 69 -25.08 -4.08 -11.67
CA LEU A 69 -26.01 -2.99 -11.32
C LEU A 69 -27.20 -2.94 -12.29
N VAL A 70 -26.97 -3.13 -13.59
CA VAL A 70 -28.05 -3.19 -14.60
C VAL A 70 -29.00 -4.37 -14.33
N SER A 71 -28.46 -5.53 -13.94
CA SER A 71 -29.27 -6.71 -13.60
C SER A 71 -30.08 -6.48 -12.32
N ILE A 72 -29.48 -5.88 -11.30
CA ILE A 72 -30.17 -5.58 -10.04
C ILE A 72 -31.31 -4.57 -10.26
N THR A 73 -31.14 -3.62 -11.18
CA THR A 73 -32.12 -2.54 -11.40
C THR A 73 -33.31 -2.93 -12.28
N GLU A 74 -33.24 -4.04 -13.02
CA GLU A 74 -34.24 -4.46 -14.02
C GLU A 74 -35.69 -4.51 -13.50
N HIS A 75 -35.87 -4.82 -12.21
CA HIS A 75 -37.19 -4.89 -11.56
C HIS A 75 -37.44 -3.78 -10.54
N HIS A 76 -36.54 -2.80 -10.45
CA HIS A 76 -36.55 -1.77 -9.41
C HIS A 76 -36.67 -0.34 -9.95
N VAL A 77 -36.53 -0.14 -11.26
CA VAL A 77 -36.56 1.20 -11.89
C VAL A 77 -37.54 1.27 -13.04
N ALA A 78 -37.96 2.49 -13.39
CA ALA A 78 -38.79 2.71 -14.56
C ALA A 78 -38.03 2.42 -15.87
N ALA A 79 -38.77 2.07 -16.94
CA ALA A 79 -38.19 1.72 -18.24
C ALA A 79 -37.20 2.77 -18.81
N PRO A 80 -37.42 4.10 -18.66
CA PRO A 80 -36.43 5.10 -19.10
C PRO A 80 -35.09 4.97 -18.35
N THR A 81 -35.13 4.80 -17.04
CA THR A 81 -33.94 4.61 -16.19
C THR A 81 -33.20 3.33 -16.57
N GLN A 82 -33.94 2.22 -16.74
CA GLN A 82 -33.34 0.94 -17.15
C GLN A 82 -32.65 1.06 -18.52
N SER A 83 -33.27 1.78 -19.47
CA SER A 83 -32.69 2.04 -20.79
C SER A 83 -31.40 2.86 -20.70
N ALA A 84 -31.36 3.86 -19.81
CA ALA A 84 -30.17 4.69 -19.59
C ALA A 84 -29.01 3.87 -19.00
N LEU A 85 -29.29 3.04 -18.00
CA LEU A 85 -28.30 2.13 -17.38
C LEU A 85 -27.76 1.11 -18.39
N THR A 86 -28.63 0.53 -19.20
CA THR A 86 -28.25 -0.41 -20.27
C THR A 86 -27.36 0.27 -21.32
N THR A 87 -27.72 1.49 -21.72
CA THR A 87 -26.93 2.29 -22.67
C THR A 87 -25.55 2.62 -22.11
N ALA A 88 -25.47 3.01 -20.83
CA ALA A 88 -24.21 3.29 -20.17
C ALA A 88 -23.30 2.05 -20.09
N ARG A 89 -23.85 0.87 -19.75
CA ARG A 89 -23.12 -0.41 -19.79
C ARG A 89 -22.53 -0.69 -21.17
N ASP A 90 -23.34 -0.54 -22.22
CA ASP A 90 -22.91 -0.83 -23.59
C ASP A 90 -21.83 0.17 -24.07
N GLN A 91 -21.95 1.43 -23.64
CA GLN A 91 -20.93 2.47 -23.89
C GLN A 91 -19.62 2.18 -23.14
N LEU A 92 -19.68 1.73 -21.88
CA LEU A 92 -18.50 1.33 -21.11
C LEU A 92 -17.80 0.12 -21.73
N ALA A 93 -18.56 -0.87 -22.21
CA ALA A 93 -18.00 -2.02 -22.93
C ALA A 93 -17.26 -1.62 -24.22
N GLN A 94 -17.60 -0.45 -24.79
CA GLN A 94 -16.94 0.14 -25.97
C GLN A 94 -15.83 1.15 -25.59
N GLY A 95 -15.50 1.31 -24.30
CA GLY A 95 -14.51 2.27 -23.82
C GLY A 95 -14.97 3.73 -23.87
N GLN A 96 -16.26 3.99 -24.07
CA GLN A 96 -16.86 5.33 -24.17
C GLN A 96 -17.29 5.89 -22.80
N ILE A 97 -16.34 6.01 -21.88
CA ILE A 97 -16.57 6.38 -20.48
C ILE A 97 -17.27 7.74 -20.33
N VAL A 98 -16.85 8.75 -21.09
CA VAL A 98 -17.45 10.10 -21.02
C VAL A 98 -18.88 10.10 -21.56
N ALA A 99 -19.15 9.28 -22.59
CA ALA A 99 -20.50 9.15 -23.13
C ALA A 99 -21.42 8.43 -22.16
N ALA A 100 -20.93 7.39 -21.48
CA ALA A 100 -21.64 6.67 -20.44
C ALA A 100 -22.05 7.58 -19.28
N ASP A 101 -21.13 8.39 -18.72
CA ASP A 101 -21.48 9.36 -17.67
C ASP A 101 -22.53 10.36 -18.15
N ARG A 102 -22.41 10.87 -19.38
CA ARG A 102 -23.38 11.83 -19.95
C ARG A 102 -24.78 11.22 -20.09
N SER A 103 -24.87 9.97 -20.55
CA SER A 103 -26.14 9.24 -20.68
C SER A 103 -26.82 9.09 -19.32
N LEU A 104 -26.05 8.79 -18.27
CA LEU A 104 -26.55 8.70 -16.89
C LEU A 104 -26.94 10.07 -16.35
N ALA A 105 -26.09 11.09 -16.50
CA ALA A 105 -26.32 12.44 -16.00
C ALA A 105 -27.61 13.07 -16.53
N ALA A 106 -27.98 12.79 -17.79
CA ALA A 106 -29.24 13.24 -18.38
C ALA A 106 -30.50 12.74 -17.65
N HIS A 107 -30.38 11.72 -16.80
CA HIS A 107 -31.46 11.13 -16.02
C HIS A 107 -31.34 11.41 -14.51
N GLY A 108 -30.41 12.30 -14.11
CA GLY A 108 -30.11 12.60 -12.71
C GLY A 108 -31.24 13.28 -11.93
N ASP A 109 -32.18 13.93 -12.61
CA ASP A 109 -33.31 14.63 -11.98
C ASP A 109 -34.63 13.80 -11.95
N GLY A 110 -34.57 12.54 -12.37
CA GLY A 110 -35.74 11.65 -12.49
C GLY A 110 -36.21 11.03 -11.17
N ALA A 111 -37.32 10.26 -11.25
CA ALA A 111 -37.89 9.55 -10.11
C ALA A 111 -36.93 8.51 -9.50
N ASP A 112 -36.09 7.88 -10.34
CA ASP A 112 -35.10 6.88 -9.94
C ASP A 112 -33.68 7.46 -9.79
N ARG A 113 -33.56 8.76 -9.50
CA ARG A 113 -32.27 9.47 -9.42
C ARG A 113 -31.23 8.80 -8.51
N GLN A 114 -31.68 8.09 -7.48
CA GLN A 114 -30.80 7.40 -6.54
C GLN A 114 -29.99 6.29 -7.24
N TRP A 115 -30.62 5.53 -8.15
CA TRP A 115 -29.94 4.52 -8.94
C TRP A 115 -28.97 5.12 -9.96
N ILE A 116 -29.33 6.26 -10.54
CA ILE A 116 -28.44 7.02 -11.42
C ILE A 116 -27.22 7.54 -10.65
N ALA A 117 -27.41 8.09 -9.45
CA ALA A 117 -26.31 8.56 -8.60
C ALA A 117 -25.34 7.42 -8.26
N ILE A 118 -25.85 6.25 -7.87
CA ILE A 118 -25.04 5.04 -7.62
C ILE A 118 -24.25 4.64 -8.87
N ALA A 119 -24.90 4.54 -10.03
CA ALA A 119 -24.25 4.15 -11.28
C ALA A 119 -23.15 5.13 -11.71
N ARG A 120 -23.39 6.44 -11.54
CA ARG A 120 -22.39 7.47 -11.84
C ARG A 120 -21.21 7.42 -10.89
N ALA A 121 -21.44 7.18 -9.60
CA ALA A 121 -20.37 7.03 -8.62
C ALA A 121 -19.50 5.81 -8.89
N ASP A 122 -20.10 4.65 -9.19
CA ASP A 122 -19.37 3.46 -9.59
C ASP A 122 -18.57 3.69 -10.88
N LEU A 123 -19.21 4.26 -11.91
CA LEU A 123 -18.53 4.61 -13.16
C LEU A 123 -17.33 5.50 -12.90
N ALA A 124 -17.51 6.59 -12.15
CA ALA A 124 -16.45 7.54 -11.89
C ALA A 124 -15.32 6.91 -11.07
N ALA A 125 -15.62 6.17 -10.00
CA ALA A 125 -14.62 5.51 -9.17
C ALA A 125 -13.84 4.42 -9.92
N LEU A 126 -14.46 3.74 -10.88
CA LEU A 126 -13.84 2.69 -11.68
C LEU A 126 -13.06 3.22 -12.88
N HIS A 127 -13.41 4.38 -13.43
CA HIS A 127 -12.89 4.83 -14.72
C HIS A 127 -12.25 6.22 -14.75
N PHE A 128 -12.17 6.95 -13.62
CA PHE A 128 -11.43 8.22 -13.63
C PHE A 128 -9.97 8.02 -14.02
N THR A 129 -9.40 9.04 -14.67
CA THR A 129 -8.02 9.05 -15.15
C THR A 129 -7.19 10.14 -14.48
N ARG A 130 -7.84 11.21 -13.99
CA ARG A 130 -7.17 12.25 -13.21
C ARG A 130 -7.99 12.69 -12.01
N CYS A 131 -7.37 12.64 -10.83
CA CYS A 131 -7.88 13.31 -9.64
C CYS A 131 -7.33 14.73 -9.58
N ILE A 132 -8.22 15.73 -9.66
CA ILE A 132 -7.86 17.15 -9.69
C ILE A 132 -8.07 17.73 -8.30
N ARG A 133 -6.96 18.01 -7.61
CA ARG A 133 -6.87 18.66 -6.29
C ARG A 133 -7.74 17.99 -5.21
N GLY A 134 -8.07 16.71 -5.38
CA GLY A 134 -8.96 15.97 -4.49
C GLY A 134 -10.45 16.39 -4.54
N VAL A 135 -10.84 17.30 -5.42
CA VAL A 135 -12.22 17.85 -5.45
C VAL A 135 -13.03 17.37 -6.66
N ALA A 136 -12.37 16.95 -7.73
CA ALA A 136 -13.04 16.51 -8.95
C ALA A 136 -12.26 15.40 -9.66
N TRP A 137 -12.98 14.55 -10.38
CA TRP A 137 -12.44 13.46 -11.17
C TRP A 137 -12.70 13.67 -12.65
N ARG A 138 -11.62 13.61 -13.44
CA ARG A 138 -11.69 13.65 -14.89
C ARG A 138 -11.86 12.25 -15.45
N LEU A 139 -12.82 12.12 -16.37
CA LEU A 139 -13.07 10.92 -17.16
C LEU A 139 -12.54 11.13 -18.58
N GLU A 140 -11.91 10.09 -19.12
CA GLU A 140 -11.43 10.05 -20.50
C GLU A 140 -11.81 8.71 -21.12
N ASN A 141 -12.08 8.68 -22.42
CA ASN A 141 -12.37 7.42 -23.12
C ASN A 141 -11.11 6.58 -23.27
N VAL A 142 -11.28 5.27 -23.42
CA VAL A 142 -10.20 4.35 -23.74
C VAL A 142 -9.61 4.72 -25.12
N GLY A 143 -8.29 4.73 -25.23
CA GLY A 143 -7.59 5.02 -26.48
C GLY A 143 -7.82 3.95 -27.55
N ASN A 144 -7.41 4.23 -28.79
CA ASN A 144 -7.51 3.27 -29.90
C ASN A 144 -6.62 2.02 -29.71
N ASP A 145 -5.66 2.08 -28.79
CA ASP A 145 -4.82 0.97 -28.35
C ASP A 145 -5.52 0.05 -27.34
N GLY A 146 -6.75 0.39 -26.92
CA GLY A 146 -7.52 -0.38 -25.96
C GLY A 146 -7.00 -0.27 -24.51
N ALA A 147 -5.98 0.56 -24.27
CA ALA A 147 -5.41 0.72 -22.94
C ALA A 147 -6.22 1.74 -22.14
N LEU A 148 -6.63 1.35 -20.93
CA LEU A 148 -7.20 2.30 -19.97
C LEU A 148 -6.13 3.34 -19.61
N PRO A 149 -6.45 4.64 -19.63
CA PRO A 149 -5.48 5.67 -19.27
C PRO A 149 -5.00 5.48 -17.83
N VAL A 150 -3.70 5.70 -17.61
CA VAL A 150 -3.12 5.58 -16.27
C VAL A 150 -3.67 6.67 -15.36
N ARG A 151 -4.14 6.28 -14.17
CA ARG A 151 -4.58 7.24 -13.15
C ARG A 151 -3.45 8.14 -12.69
N THR A 152 -3.76 9.43 -12.61
CA THR A 152 -2.85 10.50 -12.19
C THR A 152 -3.50 11.39 -11.14
N THR A 153 -2.67 12.00 -10.30
CA THR A 153 -3.09 13.06 -9.37
C THR A 153 -2.53 14.39 -9.86
N ASP A 154 -3.33 15.45 -9.76
CA ASP A 154 -2.98 16.78 -10.21
C ASP A 154 -3.40 17.80 -9.15
N PHE A 155 -2.43 18.28 -8.38
CA PHE A 155 -2.62 19.29 -7.35
C PHE A 155 -2.28 20.71 -7.83
N SER A 156 -2.06 20.91 -9.14
CA SER A 156 -1.74 22.23 -9.68
C SER A 156 -2.93 23.18 -9.49
N PRO A 157 -2.72 24.39 -8.92
CA PRO A 157 -3.77 25.40 -8.83
C PRO A 157 -4.17 25.94 -10.22
N GLU A 158 -3.31 25.75 -11.23
CA GLU A 158 -3.56 26.22 -12.60
C GLU A 158 -4.51 25.31 -13.39
N THR A 159 -4.68 24.05 -12.97
CA THR A 159 -5.56 23.10 -13.63
C THR A 159 -7.02 23.52 -13.44
N LYS A 160 -7.63 23.95 -14.54
CA LYS A 160 -9.05 24.32 -14.58
C LYS A 160 -9.94 23.08 -14.61
N LEU A 161 -11.04 23.15 -13.87
CA LEU A 161 -12.13 22.19 -13.96
C LEU A 161 -12.86 22.35 -15.30
N GLY A 162 -13.08 21.22 -15.96
CA GLY A 162 -13.84 21.12 -17.19
C GLY A 162 -15.32 20.84 -16.95
N PRO A 163 -16.18 21.01 -17.97
CA PRO A 163 -17.62 20.78 -17.86
C PRO A 163 -18.02 19.30 -17.67
N HIS A 164 -17.07 18.38 -17.82
CA HIS A 164 -17.30 16.93 -17.67
C HIS A 164 -16.49 16.33 -16.51
N ASP A 165 -15.87 17.17 -15.68
CA ASP A 165 -15.25 16.70 -14.45
C ASP A 165 -16.34 16.42 -13.41
N VAL A 166 -16.29 15.25 -12.80
CA VAL A 166 -17.28 14.79 -11.82
C VAL A 166 -16.89 15.29 -10.43
N SER A 167 -17.81 15.99 -9.74
CA SER A 167 -17.57 16.49 -8.39
C SER A 167 -17.56 15.34 -7.37
N VAL A 168 -16.46 15.23 -6.62
CA VAL A 168 -16.29 14.21 -5.57
C VAL A 168 -17.24 14.47 -4.40
N GLU A 169 -17.34 15.72 -3.98
CA GLU A 169 -18.21 16.14 -2.86
C GLU A 169 -19.68 15.85 -3.16
N ALA A 170 -20.13 16.18 -4.39
CA ALA A 170 -21.51 15.93 -4.80
C ALA A 170 -21.83 14.43 -4.78
N MET A 171 -20.94 13.58 -5.32
CA MET A 171 -21.13 12.13 -5.30
C MET A 171 -21.22 11.57 -3.88
N LEU A 172 -20.31 11.97 -2.98
CA LEU A 172 -20.33 11.49 -1.60
C LEU A 172 -21.58 11.95 -0.85
N THR A 173 -22.02 13.19 -1.07
CA THR A 173 -23.23 13.76 -0.47
C THR A 173 -24.48 13.00 -0.94
N ASP A 174 -24.60 12.75 -2.24
CA ASP A 174 -25.73 12.01 -2.80
C ASP A 174 -25.79 10.56 -2.26
N LEU A 175 -24.64 9.89 -2.19
CA LEU A 175 -24.57 8.52 -1.67
C LEU A 175 -24.89 8.44 -0.18
N ASP A 176 -24.40 9.39 0.63
CA ASP A 176 -24.73 9.46 2.05
C ASP A 176 -26.23 9.71 2.27
N ALA A 177 -26.83 10.62 1.48
CA ALA A 177 -28.27 10.84 1.50
C ALA A 177 -29.06 9.57 1.14
N ILE A 178 -28.61 8.78 0.17
CA ILE A 178 -29.26 7.50 -0.16
C ILE A 178 -29.15 6.53 1.01
N ILE A 179 -27.95 6.32 1.57
CA ILE A 179 -27.71 5.34 2.65
C ILE A 179 -28.50 5.69 3.91
N THR A 180 -28.71 6.98 4.20
CA THR A 180 -29.44 7.44 5.38
C THR A 180 -30.95 7.43 5.22
N THR A 181 -31.46 7.53 3.99
CA THR A 181 -32.92 7.66 3.71
C THR A 181 -33.56 6.40 3.13
N THR A 182 -32.76 5.38 2.79
CA THR A 182 -33.23 4.16 2.14
C THR A 182 -32.74 2.91 2.85
N GLU A 183 -33.42 1.78 2.59
CA GLU A 183 -33.07 0.47 3.14
C GLU A 183 -33.01 -0.59 2.03
N GLY A 184 -32.55 -1.79 2.38
CA GLY A 184 -32.50 -2.92 1.47
C GLY A 184 -31.45 -2.76 0.36
N ILE A 185 -31.80 -3.22 -0.84
CA ILE A 185 -30.82 -3.38 -1.95
C ILE A 185 -30.19 -2.06 -2.37
N ILE A 186 -30.95 -0.96 -2.40
CA ILE A 186 -30.43 0.34 -2.85
C ILE A 186 -29.40 0.91 -1.87
N ALA A 187 -29.61 0.73 -0.55
CA ALA A 187 -28.65 1.13 0.46
C ALA A 187 -27.35 0.30 0.39
N VAL A 188 -27.46 -1.00 0.07
CA VAL A 188 -26.29 -1.86 -0.18
C VAL A 188 -25.48 -1.37 -1.38
N GLN A 189 -26.15 -1.09 -2.51
CA GLN A 189 -25.47 -0.59 -3.72
C GLN A 189 -24.84 0.79 -3.50
N ALA A 190 -25.51 1.68 -2.76
CA ALA A 190 -24.94 2.97 -2.39
C ALA A 190 -23.70 2.84 -1.49
N ARG A 191 -23.68 1.89 -0.54
CA ARG A 191 -22.49 1.61 0.28
C ARG A 191 -21.32 1.06 -0.55
N ILE A 192 -21.60 0.20 -1.51
CA ILE A 192 -20.57 -0.32 -2.44
C ILE A 192 -19.93 0.83 -3.21
N ALA A 193 -20.77 1.69 -3.83
CA ALA A 193 -20.28 2.85 -4.57
C ALA A 193 -19.53 3.82 -3.66
N ARG A 194 -20.04 4.10 -2.45
CA ARG A 194 -19.39 5.02 -1.49
C ARG A 194 -18.07 4.49 -0.98
N ALA A 195 -17.96 3.19 -0.69
CA ALA A 195 -16.70 2.56 -0.31
C ALA A 195 -15.65 2.71 -1.42
N ARG A 196 -16.02 2.52 -2.69
CA ARG A 196 -15.14 2.76 -3.85
C ARG A 196 -14.74 4.22 -3.96
N VAL A 197 -15.70 5.15 -3.82
CA VAL A 197 -15.41 6.57 -3.92
C VAL A 197 -14.42 6.99 -2.81
N ALA A 198 -14.76 6.67 -1.57
CA ALA A 198 -13.98 7.00 -0.39
C ALA A 198 -12.56 6.39 -0.44
N ALA A 199 -12.40 5.17 -0.95
CA ALA A 199 -11.10 4.53 -1.12
C ALA A 199 -10.15 5.31 -2.04
N PHE A 200 -10.67 5.98 -3.06
CA PHE A 200 -9.85 6.83 -3.94
C PHE A 200 -9.66 8.24 -3.40
N VAL A 201 -10.66 8.77 -2.70
CA VAL A 201 -10.52 10.07 -2.01
C VAL A 201 -9.42 10.01 -0.95
N SER A 202 -9.32 8.93 -0.19
CA SER A 202 -8.25 8.79 0.81
C SER A 202 -6.84 8.74 0.20
N GLN A 203 -6.72 8.42 -1.10
CA GLN A 203 -5.44 8.38 -1.83
C GLN A 203 -5.12 9.70 -2.55
N CYS A 204 -6.13 10.52 -2.83
CA CYS A 204 -5.99 11.84 -3.42
C CYS A 204 -6.88 12.85 -2.69
N PRO A 205 -6.62 13.12 -1.40
CA PRO A 205 -7.46 14.00 -0.61
C PRO A 205 -7.07 15.47 -0.86
N PRO A 206 -8.02 16.43 -0.74
CA PRO A 206 -7.70 17.85 -0.78
C PRO A 206 -6.90 18.33 0.45
N ASN A 207 -7.02 17.62 1.58
CA ASN A 207 -6.29 17.86 2.83
C ASN A 207 -6.34 16.60 3.73
N ASP A 208 -5.54 16.59 4.80
CA ASP A 208 -5.40 15.44 5.70
C ASP A 208 -6.71 15.06 6.43
N ASP A 209 -7.51 16.05 6.85
CA ASP A 209 -8.81 15.81 7.50
C ASP A 209 -9.76 15.01 6.59
N VAL A 210 -9.81 15.36 5.30
CA VAL A 210 -10.61 14.64 4.31
C VAL A 210 -10.04 13.24 4.05
N ALA A 211 -8.71 13.08 4.12
CA ALA A 211 -8.08 11.77 4.00
C ALA A 211 -8.54 10.82 5.11
N GLU A 212 -8.55 11.32 6.35
CA GLU A 212 -8.98 10.56 7.54
C GLU A 212 -10.47 10.22 7.47
N MET A 213 -11.33 11.21 7.20
CA MET A 213 -12.78 10.99 7.05
C MET A 213 -13.11 9.98 5.95
N ALA A 214 -12.42 10.06 4.80
CA ALA A 214 -12.63 9.12 3.70
C ALA A 214 -12.18 7.70 4.08
N ALA A 215 -11.03 7.56 4.76
CA ALA A 215 -10.56 6.27 5.24
C ALA A 215 -11.51 5.64 6.27
N GLU A 216 -12.06 6.44 7.20
CA GLU A 216 -13.05 5.98 8.17
C GLU A 216 -14.37 5.56 7.50
N THR A 217 -14.87 6.38 6.57
CA THR A 217 -16.09 6.08 5.79
C THR A 217 -15.94 4.77 5.02
N MET A 218 -14.81 4.61 4.30
CA MET A 218 -14.49 3.37 3.59
C MET A 218 -14.45 2.18 4.56
N ARG A 219 -13.76 2.29 5.70
CA ARG A 219 -13.66 1.19 6.68
C ARG A 219 -15.04 0.79 7.22
N SER A 220 -15.88 1.75 7.55
CA SER A 220 -17.24 1.55 8.07
C SER A 220 -18.15 0.84 7.06
N ASP A 221 -18.12 1.28 5.80
CA ASP A 221 -18.89 0.65 4.73
C ASP A 221 -18.41 -0.77 4.44
N LEU A 222 -17.09 -0.99 4.33
CA LEU A 222 -16.52 -2.32 4.14
C LEU A 222 -16.91 -3.28 5.28
N ALA A 223 -16.82 -2.83 6.54
CA ALA A 223 -17.23 -3.65 7.69
C ALA A 223 -18.71 -4.06 7.60
N THR A 224 -19.59 -3.14 7.19
CA THR A 224 -21.01 -3.46 7.01
C THR A 224 -21.23 -4.44 5.86
N LEU A 225 -20.58 -4.23 4.71
CA LEU A 225 -20.70 -5.10 3.54
C LEU A 225 -20.17 -6.50 3.82
N VAL A 226 -19.09 -6.64 4.60
CA VAL A 226 -18.56 -7.92 5.08
C VAL A 226 -19.61 -8.63 5.93
N ALA A 227 -20.21 -7.94 6.89
CA ALA A 227 -21.22 -8.52 7.79
C ALA A 227 -22.48 -9.00 7.04
N GLN A 228 -22.75 -8.41 5.87
CA GLN A 228 -23.89 -8.76 5.00
C GLN A 228 -23.51 -9.73 3.86
N ASP A 229 -22.26 -10.18 3.79
CA ASP A 229 -21.72 -11.00 2.70
C ASP A 229 -21.81 -10.36 1.29
N GLN A 230 -21.86 -9.02 1.22
CA GLN A 230 -22.05 -8.22 -0.01
C GLN A 230 -20.75 -7.63 -0.58
N LEU A 231 -19.58 -8.16 -0.20
CA LEU A 231 -18.32 -7.69 -0.77
C LEU A 231 -18.18 -8.08 -2.25
N THR A 232 -17.99 -7.07 -3.10
CA THR A 232 -17.50 -7.24 -4.46
C THR A 232 -16.02 -7.61 -4.46
N PRO A 233 -15.46 -8.17 -5.56
CA PRO A 233 -14.07 -8.64 -5.57
C PRO A 233 -13.02 -7.56 -5.26
N ASP A 234 -13.22 -6.33 -5.77
CA ASP A 234 -12.36 -5.17 -5.49
C ASP A 234 -12.44 -4.72 -4.04
N LEU A 235 -13.66 -4.66 -3.48
CA LEU A 235 -13.86 -4.30 -2.07
C LEU A 235 -13.35 -5.38 -1.12
N ALA A 236 -13.37 -6.66 -1.53
CA ALA A 236 -12.71 -7.74 -0.80
C ALA A 236 -11.20 -7.54 -0.76
N TYR A 237 -10.57 -7.09 -1.84
CA TYR A 237 -9.15 -6.72 -1.83
C TYR A 237 -8.87 -5.54 -0.89
N LEU A 238 -9.69 -4.49 -0.91
CA LEU A 238 -9.55 -3.36 0.02
C LEU A 238 -9.71 -3.79 1.48
N TRP A 239 -10.72 -4.59 1.77
CA TRP A 239 -10.93 -5.13 3.11
C TRP A 239 -9.79 -6.04 3.56
N ALA A 240 -9.21 -6.84 2.65
CA ALA A 240 -8.00 -7.60 2.95
C ALA A 240 -6.84 -6.69 3.40
N GLY A 241 -6.69 -5.51 2.77
CA GLY A 241 -5.72 -4.50 3.19
C GLY A 241 -5.95 -4.02 4.63
N VAL A 242 -7.22 -3.70 4.98
CA VAL A 242 -7.60 -3.34 6.35
C VAL A 242 -7.27 -4.48 7.32
N GLN A 243 -7.64 -5.72 6.99
CA GLN A 243 -7.41 -6.89 7.83
C GLN A 243 -5.92 -7.19 8.04
N MET A 244 -5.10 -6.97 7.01
CA MET A 244 -3.66 -7.17 7.08
C MET A 244 -3.00 -6.13 7.98
N HIS A 245 -3.46 -4.87 7.90
CA HIS A 245 -2.92 -3.77 8.69
C HIS A 245 -3.34 -3.84 10.16
N GLU A 246 -4.61 -4.15 10.45
CA GLU A 246 -5.16 -4.11 11.80
C GLU A 246 -4.98 -5.43 12.57
N PHE A 247 -4.89 -6.56 11.86
CA PHE A 247 -4.86 -7.88 12.48
C PHE A 247 -3.68 -8.73 12.00
N SER A 248 -3.80 -9.39 10.84
CA SER A 248 -2.76 -10.29 10.32
C SER A 248 -2.99 -10.69 8.87
N GLY A 249 -1.94 -11.19 8.22
CA GLY A 249 -2.06 -11.83 6.91
C GLY A 249 -3.03 -13.02 6.88
N SER A 250 -3.16 -13.78 7.97
CA SER A 250 -4.14 -14.88 8.05
C SER A 250 -5.59 -14.40 8.06
N ALA A 251 -5.88 -13.22 8.65
CA ALA A 251 -7.19 -12.59 8.61
C ALA A 251 -7.53 -12.03 7.22
N ALA A 252 -6.52 -11.51 6.50
CA ALA A 252 -6.66 -10.99 5.15
C ALA A 252 -6.87 -12.07 4.07
N ARG A 253 -6.23 -13.24 4.24
CA ARG A 253 -6.22 -14.35 3.27
C ARG A 253 -7.59 -14.72 2.66
N PRO A 254 -8.68 -14.95 3.41
CA PRO A 254 -9.97 -15.32 2.82
C PRO A 254 -10.50 -14.25 1.86
N PHE A 255 -10.27 -12.97 2.13
CA PHE A 255 -10.73 -11.87 1.29
C PHE A 255 -9.88 -11.70 0.03
N LEU A 256 -8.57 -11.95 0.11
CA LEU A 256 -7.70 -12.02 -1.08
C LEU A 256 -8.07 -13.18 -2.00
N LEU A 257 -8.44 -14.34 -1.44
CA LEU A 257 -8.93 -15.47 -2.23
C LEU A 257 -10.27 -15.13 -2.89
N ARG A 258 -11.21 -14.51 -2.17
CA ARG A 258 -12.47 -14.02 -2.75
C ARG A 258 -12.24 -13.01 -3.88
N ALA A 259 -11.33 -12.06 -3.68
CA ALA A 259 -10.97 -11.10 -4.72
C ALA A 259 -10.45 -11.81 -5.98
N ARG A 260 -9.52 -12.76 -5.81
CA ARG A 260 -8.96 -13.56 -6.89
C ARG A 260 -10.01 -14.42 -7.61
N GLU A 261 -10.84 -15.13 -6.86
CA GLU A 261 -11.93 -15.99 -7.38
C GLU A 261 -12.96 -15.16 -8.16
N GLY A 262 -13.24 -13.95 -7.68
CA GLY A 262 -14.08 -12.98 -8.38
C GLY A 262 -13.42 -12.31 -9.59
N GLY A 263 -12.18 -12.66 -9.93
CA GLY A 263 -11.46 -12.14 -11.10
C GLY A 263 -10.87 -10.74 -10.90
N PHE A 264 -10.66 -10.28 -9.65
CA PHE A 264 -9.98 -9.01 -9.40
C PHE A 264 -8.51 -9.11 -9.83
N ASP A 265 -8.22 -8.52 -10.98
CA ASP A 265 -7.03 -8.83 -11.75
C ASP A 265 -5.87 -7.87 -11.44
N THR A 266 -5.26 -8.03 -10.25
CA THR A 266 -4.04 -7.31 -9.88
C THR A 266 -2.93 -8.26 -9.40
N PRO A 267 -1.68 -8.12 -9.88
CA PRO A 267 -0.56 -8.91 -9.38
C PRO A 267 -0.27 -8.71 -7.89
N ALA A 268 -0.77 -7.62 -7.29
CA ALA A 268 -0.67 -7.37 -5.85
C ALA A 268 -1.41 -8.43 -5.02
N VAL A 269 -2.49 -9.04 -5.55
CA VAL A 269 -3.19 -10.14 -4.85
C VAL A 269 -2.28 -11.36 -4.72
N ASP A 270 -1.64 -11.78 -5.82
CA ASP A 270 -0.73 -12.93 -5.81
C ASP A 270 0.51 -12.65 -4.95
N TYR A 271 1.08 -11.44 -5.02
CA TYR A 271 2.19 -11.05 -4.15
C TYR A 271 1.81 -11.10 -2.66
N THR A 272 0.67 -10.54 -2.29
CA THR A 272 0.23 -10.54 -0.88
C THR A 272 -0.07 -11.96 -0.39
N LEU A 273 -0.71 -12.78 -1.22
CA LEU A 273 -0.92 -14.21 -0.92
C LEU A 273 0.41 -14.97 -0.80
N ALA A 274 1.43 -14.61 -1.58
CA ALA A 274 2.76 -15.19 -1.48
C ALA A 274 3.43 -14.86 -0.15
N ALA A 275 3.36 -13.61 0.30
CA ALA A 275 3.89 -13.17 1.58
C ALA A 275 3.21 -13.92 2.75
N ILE A 276 1.88 -14.04 2.71
CA ILE A 276 1.11 -14.81 3.71
C ILE A 276 1.51 -16.29 3.69
N ALA A 277 1.67 -16.89 2.52
CA ALA A 277 2.12 -18.28 2.39
C ALA A 277 3.54 -18.48 2.96
N PHE A 278 4.44 -17.52 2.73
CA PHE A 278 5.79 -17.53 3.27
C PHE A 278 5.80 -17.48 4.80
N GLU A 279 5.03 -16.56 5.41
CA GLU A 279 4.86 -16.46 6.86
C GLU A 279 4.36 -17.77 7.48
N ARG A 280 3.42 -18.44 6.79
CA ARG A 280 2.84 -19.73 7.18
C ARG A 280 3.73 -20.93 6.88
N ARG A 281 4.94 -20.73 6.36
CA ARG A 281 5.90 -21.78 5.93
C ARG A 281 5.39 -22.68 4.82
N GLU A 282 4.42 -22.22 4.03
CA GLU A 282 3.93 -22.86 2.81
C GLU A 282 4.88 -22.53 1.64
N LEU A 283 6.17 -22.86 1.79
CA LEU A 283 7.26 -22.33 0.95
C LEU A 283 7.09 -22.65 -0.54
N ALA A 284 6.52 -23.80 -0.91
CA ALA A 284 6.22 -24.15 -2.30
C ALA A 284 5.20 -23.19 -2.91
N ARG A 285 4.12 -22.92 -2.16
CA ARG A 285 3.05 -22.03 -2.60
C ARG A 285 3.51 -20.58 -2.65
N ALA A 286 4.33 -20.15 -1.71
CA ALA A 286 4.91 -18.81 -1.69
C ALA A 286 5.74 -18.52 -2.95
N ASP A 287 6.62 -19.46 -3.34
CA ASP A 287 7.46 -19.33 -4.54
C ASP A 287 6.63 -19.28 -5.84
N GLU A 288 5.62 -20.15 -5.96
CA GLU A 288 4.71 -20.18 -7.11
C GLU A 288 3.96 -18.84 -7.27
N LEU A 289 3.38 -18.33 -6.19
CA LEU A 289 2.64 -17.07 -6.19
C LEU A 289 3.55 -15.87 -6.44
N ALA A 290 4.72 -15.82 -5.81
CA ALA A 290 5.69 -14.74 -6.02
C ALA A 290 6.23 -14.76 -7.46
N GLN A 291 6.43 -15.94 -8.05
CA GLN A 291 6.79 -16.06 -9.46
C GLN A 291 5.69 -15.52 -10.37
N ALA A 292 4.43 -15.93 -10.16
CA ALA A 292 3.29 -15.43 -10.94
C ALA A 292 3.17 -13.90 -10.84
N ALA A 293 3.23 -13.35 -9.62
CA ALA A 293 3.22 -11.90 -9.41
C ALA A 293 4.38 -11.20 -10.13
N SER A 294 5.61 -11.74 -10.03
CA SER A 294 6.77 -11.14 -10.70
C SER A 294 6.62 -11.13 -12.24
N GLN A 295 6.08 -12.17 -12.86
CA GLN A 295 5.86 -12.20 -14.31
C GLN A 295 4.90 -11.08 -14.74
N ARG A 296 3.81 -10.93 -14.00
CA ARG A 296 2.80 -9.89 -14.27
C ARG A 296 3.30 -8.48 -14.00
N PHE A 297 4.06 -8.24 -12.92
CA PHE A 297 4.70 -6.94 -12.70
C PHE A 297 5.69 -6.59 -13.81
N ALA A 298 6.40 -7.59 -14.36
CA ALA A 298 7.27 -7.37 -15.52
C ALA A 298 6.50 -6.97 -16.78
N GLU A 299 5.36 -7.61 -17.05
CA GLU A 299 4.46 -7.26 -18.18
C GLU A 299 3.93 -5.83 -18.05
N LEU A 300 3.63 -5.38 -16.83
CA LEU A 300 3.19 -4.01 -16.54
C LEU A 300 4.34 -2.98 -16.56
N GLY A 301 5.60 -3.42 -16.64
CA GLY A 301 6.76 -2.54 -16.52
C GLY A 301 7.00 -1.99 -15.10
N ASP A 302 6.38 -2.57 -14.07
CA ASP A 302 6.54 -2.16 -12.68
C ASP A 302 7.82 -2.80 -12.08
N HIS A 303 8.96 -2.15 -12.29
CA HIS A 303 10.26 -2.66 -11.84
C HIS A 303 10.42 -2.72 -10.33
N GLU A 304 9.75 -1.83 -9.58
CA GLU A 304 9.80 -1.79 -8.12
C GLU A 304 9.06 -3.00 -7.54
N GLN A 305 7.80 -3.21 -7.95
CA GLN A 305 7.01 -4.34 -7.45
C GLN A 305 7.53 -5.69 -7.98
N TRP A 306 8.09 -5.70 -9.19
CA TRP A 306 8.85 -6.84 -9.67
C TRP A 306 10.01 -7.20 -8.74
N ALA A 307 10.80 -6.22 -8.29
CA ALA A 307 11.92 -6.44 -7.40
C ALA A 307 11.46 -6.97 -6.03
N GLN A 308 10.33 -6.47 -5.52
CA GLN A 308 9.70 -6.98 -4.29
C GLN A 308 9.29 -8.46 -4.40
N ALA A 309 8.64 -8.84 -5.50
CA ALA A 309 8.25 -10.23 -5.74
C ALA A 309 9.47 -11.15 -5.91
N VAL A 310 10.52 -10.69 -6.60
CA VAL A 310 11.77 -11.46 -6.76
C VAL A 310 12.54 -11.56 -5.45
N PHE A 311 12.56 -10.51 -4.63
CA PHE A 311 13.14 -10.54 -3.29
C PHE A 311 12.46 -11.58 -2.41
N LEU A 312 11.12 -11.65 -2.41
CA LEU A 312 10.38 -12.67 -1.66
C LEU A 312 10.76 -14.11 -2.09
N ARG A 313 11.06 -14.33 -3.37
CA ARG A 313 11.61 -15.63 -3.82
C ARG A 313 13.00 -15.90 -3.25
N GLY A 314 13.81 -14.86 -3.07
CA GLY A 314 15.07 -14.94 -2.33
C GLY A 314 14.87 -15.36 -0.88
N GLU A 315 13.90 -14.76 -0.18
CA GLU A 315 13.53 -15.14 1.19
C GLU A 315 13.02 -16.58 1.28
N VAL A 316 12.22 -17.03 0.30
CA VAL A 316 11.81 -18.44 0.20
C VAL A 316 13.01 -19.36 0.01
N ALA A 317 13.97 -18.99 -0.84
CA ALA A 317 15.20 -19.76 -1.05
C ALA A 317 16.05 -19.83 0.24
N MET A 318 16.16 -18.72 1.00
CA MET A 318 16.79 -18.71 2.32
C MET A 318 16.09 -19.67 3.29
N ALA A 319 14.75 -19.64 3.35
CA ALA A 319 13.98 -20.54 4.20
C ALA A 319 14.12 -22.02 3.80
N ARG A 320 14.45 -22.31 2.52
CA ARG A 320 14.79 -23.65 2.02
C ARG A 320 16.26 -24.02 2.21
N ASN A 321 17.05 -23.19 2.89
CA ASN A 321 18.50 -23.37 3.06
C ASN A 321 19.26 -23.41 1.72
N ALA A 322 18.85 -22.59 0.76
CA ALA A 322 19.46 -22.45 -0.57
C ALA A 322 20.06 -21.04 -0.77
N PRO A 323 21.15 -20.69 -0.04
CA PRO A 323 21.69 -19.33 -0.03
C PRO A 323 22.25 -18.87 -1.39
N GLN A 324 22.68 -19.81 -2.25
CA GLN A 324 23.12 -19.46 -3.60
C GLN A 324 21.94 -19.01 -4.47
N ASP A 325 20.78 -19.65 -4.35
CA ASP A 325 19.59 -19.27 -5.10
C ASP A 325 19.02 -17.95 -4.55
N ALA A 326 19.04 -17.76 -3.23
CA ALA A 326 18.70 -16.47 -2.62
C ALA A 326 19.56 -15.33 -3.16
N ARG A 327 20.89 -15.50 -3.21
CA ARG A 327 21.82 -14.53 -3.79
C ARG A 327 21.48 -14.19 -5.24
N ARG A 328 21.09 -15.18 -6.05
CA ARG A 328 20.67 -14.96 -7.45
C ARG A 328 19.43 -14.09 -7.52
N HIS A 329 18.43 -14.36 -6.68
CA HIS A 329 17.20 -13.56 -6.62
C HIS A 329 17.46 -12.13 -6.17
N TYR A 330 18.20 -11.91 -5.09
CA TYR A 330 18.53 -10.55 -4.65
C TYR A 330 19.33 -9.77 -5.69
N THR A 331 20.31 -10.42 -6.33
CA THR A 331 21.08 -9.80 -7.43
C THR A 331 20.19 -9.44 -8.61
N ALA A 332 19.24 -10.31 -8.97
CA ALA A 332 18.30 -10.04 -10.05
C ALA A 332 17.39 -8.83 -9.72
N ALA A 333 16.88 -8.74 -8.49
CA ALA A 333 16.12 -7.59 -8.00
C ALA A 333 16.93 -6.28 -8.16
N LEU A 334 18.18 -6.27 -7.69
CA LEU A 334 19.06 -5.10 -7.78
C LEU A 334 19.47 -4.74 -9.21
N ALA A 335 19.51 -5.70 -10.12
CA ALA A 335 19.83 -5.43 -11.52
C ALA A 335 18.75 -4.58 -12.21
N LYS A 336 17.47 -4.75 -11.84
CA LYS A 336 16.36 -3.94 -12.39
C LYS A 336 15.99 -2.74 -11.53
N PHE A 337 16.06 -2.89 -10.20
CA PHE A 337 15.79 -1.81 -9.26
C PHE A 337 16.97 -1.67 -8.28
N PRO A 338 18.03 -0.92 -8.67
CA PRO A 338 19.26 -0.83 -7.90
C PRO A 338 19.10 -0.30 -6.47
N GLN A 339 18.02 0.43 -6.20
CA GLN A 339 17.72 1.04 -4.90
C GLN A 339 16.90 0.12 -3.99
N HIS A 340 16.66 -1.14 -4.36
CA HIS A 340 15.86 -2.07 -3.56
C HIS A 340 16.56 -2.42 -2.23
N ALA A 341 16.25 -1.66 -1.17
CA ALA A 341 16.88 -1.79 0.15
C ALA A 341 16.78 -3.22 0.73
N PRO A 342 15.63 -3.94 0.64
CA PRO A 342 15.56 -5.32 1.14
C PRO A 342 16.55 -6.27 0.46
N SER A 343 16.76 -6.14 -0.85
CA SER A 343 17.72 -7.00 -1.57
C SER A 343 19.17 -6.63 -1.27
N LEU A 344 19.47 -5.35 -1.03
CA LEU A 344 20.79 -4.93 -0.54
C LEU A 344 21.08 -5.61 0.80
N LEU A 345 20.16 -5.50 1.75
CA LEU A 345 20.29 -6.12 3.07
C LEU A 345 20.35 -7.64 3.01
N GLY A 346 19.58 -8.29 2.12
CA GLY A 346 19.65 -9.74 1.91
C GLY A 346 21.03 -10.21 1.44
N ILE A 347 21.69 -9.48 0.53
CA ILE A 347 23.07 -9.79 0.11
C ILE A 347 24.07 -9.47 1.22
N THR A 348 23.86 -8.38 1.97
CA THR A 348 24.68 -8.02 3.12
C THR A 348 24.64 -9.12 4.18
N ALA A 349 23.46 -9.61 4.56
CA ALA A 349 23.28 -10.71 5.51
C ALA A 349 23.96 -12.00 5.03
N LEU A 350 23.80 -12.34 3.75
CA LEU A 350 24.51 -13.47 3.14
C LEU A 350 26.03 -13.30 3.23
N THR A 351 26.53 -12.12 2.91
CA THR A 351 27.97 -11.80 2.96
C THR A 351 28.50 -11.87 4.40
N ALA A 352 27.72 -11.40 5.37
CA ALA A 352 28.06 -11.51 6.79
C ALA A 352 28.19 -12.98 7.21
N SER A 353 27.25 -13.82 6.79
CA SER A 353 27.26 -15.25 7.12
C SER A 353 28.41 -16.04 6.48
N THR A 354 28.90 -15.61 5.30
CA THR A 354 29.96 -16.34 4.58
C THR A 354 31.35 -15.76 4.80
N SER A 355 31.46 -14.45 4.99
CA SER A 355 32.70 -13.69 4.92
C SER A 355 32.92 -12.76 6.13
N GLY A 356 31.99 -12.73 7.08
CA GLY A 356 32.06 -11.93 8.30
C GLY A 356 31.52 -10.50 8.15
N ALA A 357 31.28 -9.85 9.29
CA ALA A 357 30.65 -8.54 9.38
C ALA A 357 31.42 -7.43 8.63
N HIS A 358 32.75 -7.42 8.71
CA HIS A 358 33.57 -6.42 8.02
C HIS A 358 33.37 -6.46 6.49
N ALA A 359 33.43 -7.66 5.88
CA ALA A 359 33.18 -7.81 4.45
C ALA A 359 31.75 -7.41 4.04
N ALA A 360 30.78 -7.61 4.94
CA ALA A 360 29.40 -7.19 4.73
C ALA A 360 29.26 -5.66 4.79
N SER A 361 29.95 -4.99 5.73
CA SER A 361 29.98 -3.53 5.82
C SER A 361 30.64 -2.91 4.60
N GLU A 362 31.76 -3.46 4.12
CA GLU A 362 32.42 -3.03 2.87
C GLU A 362 31.50 -3.18 1.66
N TYR A 363 30.80 -4.32 1.55
CA TYR A 363 29.81 -4.53 0.48
C TYR A 363 28.69 -3.49 0.52
N LEU A 364 28.09 -3.27 1.69
CA LEU A 364 26.98 -2.32 1.83
C LEU A 364 27.46 -0.89 1.59
N HIS A 365 28.64 -0.52 2.10
CA HIS A 365 29.26 0.78 1.85
C HIS A 365 29.47 1.01 0.35
N GLN A 366 30.09 0.06 -0.36
CA GLN A 366 30.30 0.16 -1.80
C GLN A 366 28.97 0.26 -2.55
N ALA A 367 27.95 -0.47 -2.11
CA ALA A 367 26.63 -0.40 -2.72
C ALA A 367 25.96 0.97 -2.51
N LEU A 368 26.11 1.56 -1.32
CA LEU A 368 25.61 2.90 -1.02
C LEU A 368 26.33 3.96 -1.86
N THR A 369 27.67 4.01 -1.80
CA THR A 369 28.47 5.05 -2.45
C THR A 369 28.37 5.01 -3.97
N SER A 370 28.30 3.82 -4.58
CA SER A 370 28.11 3.71 -6.04
C SER A 370 26.76 4.27 -6.53
N ARG A 371 25.85 4.61 -5.61
CA ARG A 371 24.48 5.08 -5.88
C ARG A 371 24.22 6.49 -5.34
N LEU A 372 25.19 7.09 -4.65
CA LEU A 372 25.16 8.49 -4.27
C LEU A 372 25.64 9.34 -5.45
N PRO A 373 24.95 10.44 -5.81
CA PRO A 373 25.46 11.34 -6.82
C PRO A 373 26.79 11.97 -6.36
N PRO A 374 27.76 12.19 -7.25
CA PRO A 374 29.01 12.86 -6.89
C PRO A 374 28.80 14.36 -6.69
N GLY A 375 29.66 14.99 -5.88
CA GLY A 375 29.66 16.43 -5.62
C GLY A 375 28.55 16.90 -4.68
N GLU A 376 28.34 18.21 -4.65
CA GLU A 376 27.29 18.85 -3.87
C GLU A 376 25.90 18.54 -4.45
N LEU A 377 25.00 18.04 -3.60
CA LEU A 377 23.65 17.62 -4.00
C LEU A 377 22.70 18.81 -3.95
N ASP A 378 21.74 18.92 -4.89
CA ASP A 378 20.59 19.81 -4.70
C ASP A 378 19.64 19.27 -3.60
N ASP A 379 18.67 20.08 -3.15
CA ASP A 379 17.78 19.70 -2.03
C ASP A 379 16.95 18.46 -2.35
N ARG A 380 16.56 18.29 -3.61
CA ARG A 380 15.80 17.14 -4.07
C ARG A 380 16.63 15.86 -4.06
N ALA A 381 17.89 15.94 -4.46
CA ALA A 381 18.84 14.83 -4.44
C ALA A 381 19.19 14.44 -3.00
N LEU A 382 19.41 15.43 -2.12
CA LEU A 382 19.64 15.18 -0.70
C LEU A 382 18.42 14.48 -0.05
N GLU A 383 17.20 14.93 -0.32
CA GLU A 383 15.98 14.29 0.19
C GLU A 383 15.84 12.84 -0.30
N GLN A 384 16.24 12.54 -1.54
CA GLN A 384 16.27 11.16 -2.04
C GLN A 384 17.31 10.30 -1.34
N VAL A 385 18.49 10.85 -1.05
CA VAL A 385 19.54 10.16 -0.30
C VAL A 385 19.08 9.86 1.12
N MET A 386 18.50 10.86 1.81
CA MET A 386 17.95 10.71 3.15
C MET A 386 16.93 9.58 3.22
N ARG A 387 15.95 9.56 2.31
CA ARG A 387 14.90 8.53 2.27
C ARG A 387 15.46 7.12 2.09
N ARG A 388 16.50 6.96 1.26
CA ARG A 388 17.15 5.65 1.02
C ARG A 388 17.91 5.15 2.25
N ILE A 389 18.61 6.05 2.94
CA ILE A 389 19.35 5.70 4.17
C ILE A 389 18.37 5.39 5.31
N GLU A 390 17.31 6.19 5.42
CA GLU A 390 16.21 5.95 6.36
C GLU A 390 15.61 4.56 6.18
N GLU A 391 15.29 4.18 4.94
CA GLU A 391 14.73 2.87 4.62
C GLU A 391 15.64 1.73 5.11
N LEU A 392 16.95 1.84 4.90
CA LEU A 392 17.92 0.84 5.41
C LEU A 392 17.98 0.82 6.95
N ALA A 393 17.99 1.98 7.59
CA ALA A 393 18.03 2.07 9.05
C ALA A 393 16.75 1.50 9.70
N VAL A 394 15.59 1.72 9.08
CA VAL A 394 14.31 1.16 9.53
C VAL A 394 14.26 -0.35 9.32
N LEU A 395 14.68 -0.85 8.15
CA LEU A 395 14.62 -2.29 7.85
C LEU A 395 15.56 -3.14 8.72
N THR A 396 16.63 -2.56 9.25
CA THR A 396 17.59 -3.26 10.13
C THR A 396 17.18 -3.26 11.61
N GLU A 397 16.07 -2.61 11.99
CA GLU A 397 15.63 -2.41 13.38
C GLU A 397 15.61 -3.67 14.24
N ARG A 398 15.16 -4.78 13.65
CA ARG A 398 14.91 -6.04 14.37
C ARG A 398 16.11 -6.97 14.40
N GLU A 399 17.19 -6.63 13.70
CA GLU A 399 18.39 -7.46 13.55
C GLU A 399 19.64 -6.67 13.97
N LEU A 400 20.05 -6.84 15.23
CA LEU A 400 21.18 -6.10 15.82
C LEU A 400 22.48 -6.24 15.01
N ASP A 401 22.77 -7.46 14.51
CA ASP A 401 23.96 -7.70 13.69
C ASP A 401 23.92 -6.89 12.38
N LEU A 402 22.75 -6.79 11.73
CA LEU A 402 22.59 -5.96 10.54
C LEU A 402 22.59 -4.46 10.87
N SER A 403 22.05 -4.06 12.01
CA SER A 403 22.15 -2.68 12.49
C SER A 403 23.61 -2.26 12.69
N GLU A 404 24.44 -3.13 13.28
CA GLU A 404 25.88 -2.89 13.46
C GLU A 404 26.62 -2.81 12.11
N ILE A 405 26.32 -3.73 11.19
CA ILE A 405 26.89 -3.73 9.84
C ILE A 405 26.49 -2.46 9.07
N CYS A 406 25.21 -2.06 9.16
CA CYS A 406 24.68 -0.88 8.50
C CYS A 406 25.32 0.39 9.04
N ARG A 407 25.38 0.55 10.38
CA ARG A 407 26.09 1.66 11.02
C ARG A 407 27.53 1.76 10.52
N SER A 408 28.24 0.64 10.53
CA SER A 408 29.64 0.60 10.08
C SER A 408 29.76 1.00 8.61
N ALA A 409 28.86 0.54 7.75
CA ALA A 409 28.83 0.90 6.33
C ALA A 409 28.60 2.39 6.06
N LEU A 410 27.77 3.06 6.89
CA LEU A 410 27.52 4.50 6.78
C LEU A 410 28.75 5.35 7.15
N LEU A 411 29.65 4.81 7.98
CA LEU A 411 30.81 5.52 8.52
C LEU A 411 32.12 5.22 7.78
N ILE A 412 32.17 4.15 6.96
CA ILE A 412 33.33 3.86 6.13
C ILE A 412 33.57 5.04 5.18
N ASP A 413 34.81 5.52 5.13
CA ASP A 413 35.27 6.58 4.22
C ASP A 413 34.42 7.88 4.27
N ILE A 414 33.73 8.16 5.39
CA ILE A 414 32.78 9.28 5.47
C ILE A 414 33.41 10.64 5.13
N GLU A 415 34.66 10.85 5.53
CA GLU A 415 35.46 12.06 5.25
C GLU A 415 35.77 12.25 3.75
N ARG A 416 35.57 11.23 2.91
CA ARG A 416 35.74 11.34 1.45
C ARG A 416 34.53 11.91 0.74
N HIS A 417 33.37 11.98 1.40
CA HIS A 417 32.22 12.67 0.83
C HIS A 417 32.46 14.18 0.83
N GLU A 418 32.36 14.82 -0.33
CA GLU A 418 32.63 16.26 -0.47
C GLU A 418 31.53 17.12 0.18
N ASP A 419 30.26 16.71 0.04
CA ASP A 419 29.09 17.43 0.53
C ASP A 419 28.89 17.26 2.06
N PRO A 420 29.01 18.34 2.87
CA PRO A 420 28.75 18.29 4.31
C PRO A 420 27.34 17.83 4.67
N ALA A 421 26.33 18.13 3.85
CA ALA A 421 24.97 17.69 4.12
C ALA A 421 24.84 16.16 4.05
N VAL A 422 25.54 15.53 3.09
CA VAL A 422 25.57 14.06 2.97
C VAL A 422 26.28 13.45 4.18
N ARG A 423 27.43 13.99 4.60
CA ARG A 423 28.12 13.54 5.82
C ARG A 423 27.22 13.67 7.04
N GLY A 424 26.54 14.81 7.19
CA GLY A 424 25.59 15.07 8.28
C GLY A 424 24.44 14.05 8.33
N VAL A 425 23.85 13.72 7.18
CA VAL A 425 22.80 12.69 7.08
C VAL A 425 23.33 11.30 7.46
N LEU A 426 24.53 10.92 6.99
CA LEU A 426 25.14 9.63 7.33
C LEU A 426 25.43 9.51 8.83
N TYR A 427 26.01 10.55 9.43
CA TYR A 427 26.25 10.61 10.87
C TYR A 427 24.96 10.56 11.67
N TYR A 428 23.90 11.26 11.23
CA TYR A 428 22.60 11.21 11.90
C TYR A 428 22.04 9.79 11.94
N TYR A 429 21.99 9.10 10.80
CA TYR A 429 21.47 7.73 10.76
C TYR A 429 22.38 6.73 11.49
N ALA A 430 23.70 6.92 11.47
CA ALA A 430 24.60 6.15 12.33
C ALA A 430 24.28 6.34 13.82
N ALA A 431 24.02 7.57 14.27
CA ALA A 431 23.60 7.86 15.63
C ALA A 431 22.27 7.19 15.99
N THR A 432 21.28 7.19 15.08
CA THR A 432 20.00 6.49 15.32
C THR A 432 20.19 4.98 15.47
N LEU A 433 21.13 4.38 14.73
CA LEU A 433 21.46 2.96 14.86
C LEU A 433 22.21 2.67 16.17
N ASP A 434 23.09 3.56 16.62
CA ASP A 434 23.77 3.40 17.92
C ASP A 434 22.80 3.40 19.10
N VAL A 435 21.78 4.27 19.08
CA VAL A 435 20.70 4.23 20.09
C VAL A 435 20.03 2.87 20.12
N ARG A 436 19.74 2.28 18.94
CA ARG A 436 19.11 0.96 18.84
C ARG A 436 20.03 -0.17 19.32
N LEU A 437 21.33 -0.02 19.12
CA LEU A 437 22.35 -0.93 19.64
C LEU A 437 22.58 -0.75 21.15
N GLY A 438 21.99 0.28 21.77
CA GLY A 438 22.16 0.62 23.18
C GLY A 438 23.46 1.38 23.50
N ASP A 439 24.16 1.90 22.49
CA ASP A 439 25.39 2.67 22.65
C ASP A 439 25.12 4.17 22.62
N HIS A 440 24.51 4.68 23.70
CA HIS A 440 24.13 6.10 23.81
C HIS A 440 25.34 7.05 23.78
N VAL A 441 26.52 6.59 24.23
CA VAL A 441 27.76 7.39 24.19
C VAL A 441 28.20 7.58 22.75
N GLN A 442 28.24 6.50 21.97
CA GLN A 442 28.59 6.55 20.55
C GLN A 442 27.53 7.31 19.74
N ALA A 443 26.24 7.08 20.05
CA ALA A 443 25.13 7.82 19.45
C ALA A 443 25.28 9.33 19.63
N ARG A 444 25.62 9.77 20.85
CA ARG A 444 25.86 11.19 21.13
C ARG A 444 27.05 11.73 20.34
N GLY A 445 28.13 10.97 20.23
CA GLY A 445 29.29 11.32 19.41
C GLY A 445 28.92 11.57 17.94
N HIS A 446 28.23 10.62 17.32
CA HIS A 446 27.78 10.76 15.93
C HIS A 446 26.71 11.86 15.77
N ALA A 447 25.82 12.07 16.74
CA ALA A 447 24.84 13.14 16.67
C ALA A 447 25.46 14.55 16.71
N VAL A 448 26.55 14.73 17.48
CA VAL A 448 27.31 15.99 17.48
C VAL A 448 27.98 16.22 16.12
N LEU A 449 28.60 15.19 15.54
CA LEU A 449 29.20 15.29 14.20
C LEU A 449 28.12 15.58 13.14
N ALA A 450 26.96 14.94 13.23
CA ALA A 450 25.83 15.22 12.35
C ALA A 450 25.40 16.69 12.41
N ARG A 451 25.28 17.26 13.61
CA ARG A 451 24.97 18.69 13.79
C ARG A 451 26.01 19.56 13.12
N ASP A 452 27.28 19.34 13.41
CA ASP A 452 28.37 20.20 12.93
C ASP A 452 28.46 20.18 11.39
N GLU A 453 28.25 19.02 10.77
CA GLU A 453 28.22 18.86 9.31
C GLU A 453 26.98 19.48 8.65
N LEU A 454 25.80 19.33 9.27
CA LEU A 454 24.57 19.97 8.79
C LEU A 454 24.66 21.50 8.92
N GLU A 455 25.22 22.01 10.01
CA GLU A 455 25.48 23.45 10.19
C GLU A 455 26.49 23.98 9.15
N LEU A 456 27.56 23.22 8.90
CA LEU A 456 28.57 23.56 7.88
C LEU A 456 27.95 23.62 6.47
N SER A 457 26.98 22.75 6.17
CA SER A 457 26.29 22.77 4.87
C SER A 457 25.49 24.05 4.64
N GLY A 458 25.04 24.73 5.70
CA GLY A 458 24.14 25.88 5.62
C GLY A 458 22.74 25.57 5.10
N ARG A 459 22.40 24.29 4.93
CA ARG A 459 21.12 23.83 4.34
C ARG A 459 20.11 23.47 5.41
N GLN A 460 18.85 23.81 5.15
CA GLN A 460 17.76 23.32 5.98
C GLN A 460 17.45 21.87 5.61
N THR A 461 17.52 20.98 6.59
CA THR A 461 17.11 19.58 6.45
C THR A 461 15.90 19.31 7.35
N PRO A 462 15.06 18.30 7.04
CA PRO A 462 13.95 17.93 7.92
C PRO A 462 14.41 17.22 9.21
N ILE A 463 15.72 17.06 9.42
CA ILE A 463 16.30 16.45 10.61
C ILE A 463 16.35 17.48 11.74
N ASP A 464 15.59 17.24 12.81
CA ASP A 464 15.68 18.01 14.04
C ASP A 464 16.78 17.43 14.95
N ILE A 465 18.04 17.69 14.58
CA ILE A 465 19.21 17.16 15.29
C ILE A 465 19.30 17.67 16.74
N GLN A 466 18.82 18.89 16.99
CA GLN A 466 18.83 19.48 18.32
C GLN A 466 17.85 18.76 19.24
N ARG A 467 16.64 18.44 18.75
CA ARG A 467 15.69 17.61 19.50
C ARG A 467 16.22 16.20 19.73
N PHE A 468 16.91 15.61 18.76
CA PHE A 468 17.52 14.29 18.92
C PHE A 468 18.62 14.31 20.00
N LEU A 469 19.53 15.30 19.98
CA LEU A 469 20.54 15.49 21.02
C LEU A 469 19.92 15.71 22.40
N ALA A 470 18.87 16.54 22.50
CA ALA A 470 18.16 16.77 23.75
C ALA A 470 17.50 15.50 24.29
N HIS A 471 17.05 14.60 23.41
CA HIS A 471 16.53 13.29 23.82
C HIS A 471 17.64 12.41 24.39
N LEU A 472 18.83 12.38 23.78
CA LEU A 472 19.98 11.62 24.27
C LEU A 472 20.52 12.14 25.60
N ASP A 473 20.50 13.46 25.81
CA ASP A 473 20.99 14.08 27.06
C ASP A 473 19.96 13.98 28.22
N GLY A 474 18.70 13.61 27.92
CA GLY A 474 17.61 13.45 28.89
C GLY A 474 17.37 12.01 29.35
N GLU A 475 18.05 11.04 28.73
CA GLU A 475 18.13 9.62 29.15
C GLU A 475 19.38 9.37 29.99
#